data_AF-A0A3L6N6Q6-F1
#
_entry.id   AF-A0A3L6N6Q6-F1
#
_cell.length_a   1.000
_cell.length_b   1.000
_cell.length_c   1.000
_cell.angle_alpha   90.00
_cell.angle_beta   90.00
_cell.angle_gamma   90.00
#
_symmetry.space_group_name_H-M   'P 1'
#
loop_
_entity.id
_entity.type
_entity.pdbx_description
1 polymer ?
#
loop_
_entity_poly.entity_id
_entity_poly.type
_entity_poly.pdbx_seq_one_letter_code
_entity_poly.pdbx_strand_id
1 'polypeptide(L)'
;MAGIYVGEICTGKKIEPGYMKGTAEAIDWATDECDVEIISMSIAYEEDDDLIQAAPAKAIRRDKLIFAAASNNGGPGGWARPARCEGMNPEAGTR
;
A
#
# COMPACT_ATOMS: atom_id res chain seq x y z
N MET A 1 9.29 15.92 -15.15
CA MET A 1 9.85 16.27 -13.82
C MET A 1 8.99 15.54 -12.81
N ALA A 2 9.59 14.82 -11.86
CA ALA A 2 8.83 14.00 -10.89
C ALA A 2 8.75 14.73 -9.54
N GLY A 3 7.54 14.82 -8.98
CA GLY A 3 7.28 15.30 -7.62
C GLY A 3 7.24 14.14 -6.64
N ILE A 4 7.61 14.40 -5.38
CA ILE A 4 7.56 13.39 -4.31
C ILE A 4 6.62 13.92 -3.22
N TYR A 5 5.65 13.08 -2.85
CA TYR A 5 4.74 13.29 -1.74
C TYR A 5 5.00 12.21 -0.69
N VAL A 6 4.96 12.57 0.59
CA VAL A 6 5.24 11.64 1.70
C VAL A 6 4.01 11.56 2.59
N GLY A 7 3.30 10.43 2.54
CA GLY A 7 2.26 10.08 3.50
C GLY A 7 2.86 9.25 4.64
N GLU A 8 3.13 9.87 5.79
CA GLU A 8 3.62 9.15 6.97
C GLU A 8 2.46 8.40 7.64
N ILE A 9 2.52 7.07 7.62
CA ILE A 9 1.47 6.19 8.15
C ILE A 9 1.87 5.49 9.46
N CYS A 10 3.14 5.57 9.86
CA CYS A 10 3.65 4.94 11.07
C CYS A 10 4.87 5.71 11.62
N THR A 11 4.86 6.00 12.91
CA THR A 11 5.93 6.73 13.62
C THR A 11 6.89 5.78 14.37
N GLY A 12 6.70 4.46 14.27
CA GLY A 12 7.42 3.46 15.06
C GLY A 12 7.75 2.16 14.31
N LYS A 13 8.37 1.19 15.02
CA LYS A 13 8.82 -0.10 14.43
C LYS A 13 7.74 -1.19 14.36
N LYS A 14 6.55 -0.96 14.92
CA LYS A 14 5.48 -1.95 14.97
C LYS A 14 4.27 -1.39 14.25
N ILE A 15 3.61 -2.23 13.45
CA ILE A 15 2.32 -1.92 12.85
C ILE A 15 1.25 -2.38 13.85
N GLU A 16 0.53 -1.43 14.43
CA GLU A 16 -0.68 -1.61 15.23
C GLU A 16 -1.94 -1.52 14.33
N PRO A 17 -3.06 -2.15 14.71
CA PRO A 17 -4.30 -2.15 13.91
C PRO A 17 -4.80 -0.74 13.53
N GLY A 18 -4.51 0.28 14.35
CA GLY A 18 -4.88 1.66 14.08
C GLY A 18 -4.25 2.26 12.82
N TYR A 19 -3.15 1.68 12.30
CA TYR A 19 -2.50 2.17 11.09
C TYR A 19 -3.23 1.78 9.81
N MET A 20 -4.17 0.82 9.84
CA MET A 20 -4.93 0.45 8.65
C MET A 20 -5.77 1.63 8.15
N LYS A 21 -6.42 2.35 9.09
CA LYS A 21 -7.16 3.58 8.78
C LYS A 21 -6.25 4.67 8.23
N GLY A 22 -5.12 4.93 8.89
CA GLY A 22 -4.16 5.95 8.44
C GLY A 22 -3.56 5.64 7.07
N THR A 23 -3.35 4.35 6.77
CA THR A 23 -2.90 3.91 5.45
C THR A 23 -3.95 4.17 4.39
N ALA A 24 -5.22 3.82 4.65
CA ALA A 24 -6.32 4.10 3.72
C ALA A 24 -6.45 5.61 3.47
N GLU A 25 -6.39 6.43 4.52
CA GLU A 25 -6.43 7.90 4.42
C GLU A 25 -5.26 8.46 3.61
N ALA A 26 -4.05 7.92 3.79
CA ALA A 26 -2.88 8.36 3.02
C ALA A 26 -2.98 7.98 1.53
N ILE A 27 -3.53 6.81 1.20
CA ILE A 27 -3.78 6.40 -0.18
C ILE A 27 -4.84 7.31 -0.82
N ASP A 28 -5.93 7.59 -0.10
CA ASP A 28 -6.98 8.50 -0.57
C ASP A 28 -6.43 9.91 -0.79
N TRP A 29 -5.63 10.43 0.14
CA TRP A 29 -4.95 11.71 0.01
C TRP A 29 -4.02 11.78 -1.21
N ALA A 30 -3.19 10.75 -1.40
CA ALA A 30 -2.31 10.66 -2.57
C ALA A 30 -3.10 10.61 -3.89
N THR A 31 -4.25 9.92 -3.88
CA THR A 31 -5.10 9.71 -5.06
C THR A 31 -5.95 10.93 -5.41
N ASP A 32 -6.57 11.57 -4.41
CA ASP A 32 -7.59 12.59 -4.60
C ASP A 32 -7.02 14.01 -4.52
N GLU A 33 -6.07 14.24 -3.60
CA GLU A 33 -5.56 15.59 -3.35
C GLU A 33 -4.24 15.83 -4.07
N CYS A 34 -3.32 14.88 -4.01
CA CYS A 34 -2.03 14.99 -4.70
C CYS A 34 -2.11 14.60 -6.18
N ASP A 35 -3.13 13.82 -6.53
CA ASP A 35 -3.37 13.27 -7.88
C ASP A 35 -2.15 12.55 -8.49
N VAL A 36 -1.36 11.87 -7.66
CA VAL A 36 -0.12 11.22 -8.12
C VAL A 36 -0.40 10.11 -9.13
N GLU A 37 0.54 9.82 -10.02
CA GLU A 37 0.44 8.69 -10.96
C GLU A 37 0.93 7.37 -10.35
N ILE A 38 1.84 7.44 -9.38
CA ILE A 38 2.48 6.27 -8.76
C ILE A 38 2.36 6.38 -7.24
N ILE A 39 1.92 5.28 -6.62
CA ILE A 39 1.91 5.09 -5.18
C ILE A 39 2.87 3.93 -4.87
N SER A 40 3.91 4.17 -4.09
CA SER A 40 4.83 3.14 -3.60
C SER A 40 4.66 2.98 -2.10
N MET A 41 4.41 1.75 -1.64
CA MET A 41 4.12 1.44 -0.25
C MET A 41 4.96 0.25 0.22
N SER A 42 5.85 0.50 1.17
CA SER A 42 6.69 -0.56 1.75
C SER A 42 6.02 -1.19 2.98
N ILE A 43 4.77 -1.62 2.85
CA ILE A 43 3.99 -2.27 3.91
C ILE A 43 3.37 -3.58 3.44
N ALA A 44 3.18 -4.49 4.38
CA ALA A 44 2.52 -5.77 4.18
C ALA A 44 1.65 -6.09 5.41
N TYR A 45 0.46 -6.65 5.20
CA TYR A 45 -0.46 -7.05 6.25
C TYR A 45 -1.20 -8.35 5.89
N GLU A 46 -1.59 -9.11 6.91
CA GLU A 46 -2.21 -10.43 6.77
C GLU A 46 -3.73 -10.40 7.03
N GLU A 47 -4.21 -9.48 7.87
CA GLU A 47 -5.62 -9.39 8.24
C GLU A 47 -6.45 -8.73 7.14
N ASP A 48 -7.64 -9.28 6.91
CA ASP A 48 -8.63 -8.73 6.00
C ASP A 48 -9.37 -7.58 6.70
N ASP A 49 -9.10 -6.36 6.26
CA ASP A 49 -9.81 -5.16 6.67
C ASP A 49 -10.39 -4.48 5.41
N ASP A 50 -11.72 -4.37 5.35
CA ASP A 50 -12.44 -3.82 4.18
C ASP A 50 -12.08 -2.35 3.92
N LEU A 51 -11.73 -1.58 4.95
CA LEU A 51 -11.36 -0.17 4.81
C LEU A 51 -10.05 -0.03 4.05
N ILE A 52 -9.03 -0.83 4.40
CA ILE A 52 -7.74 -0.78 3.70
C ILE A 52 -7.79 -1.44 2.32
N GLN A 53 -8.76 -2.31 2.03
CA GLN A 53 -8.95 -2.83 0.66
C GLN A 53 -9.61 -1.81 -0.29
N ALA A 54 -10.52 -0.99 0.23
CA ALA A 54 -11.27 -0.05 -0.58
C ALA A 54 -10.38 1.05 -1.20
N ALA A 55 -9.39 1.54 -0.46
CA ALA A 55 -8.55 2.65 -0.90
C ALA A 55 -7.63 2.29 -2.10
N PRO A 56 -6.84 1.18 -2.08
CA PRO A 56 -6.09 0.75 -3.26
C PRO A 56 -6.98 0.43 -4.45
N ALA A 57 -8.13 -0.22 -4.24
CA ALA A 57 -9.07 -0.52 -5.32
C ALA A 57 -9.61 0.76 -5.99
N LYS A 58 -9.90 1.80 -5.20
CA LYS A 58 -10.29 3.12 -5.71
C LYS A 58 -9.15 3.78 -6.50
N ALA A 59 -7.93 3.74 -6.01
CA ALA A 59 -6.76 4.28 -6.69
C ALA A 59 -6.51 3.57 -8.04
N ILE A 60 -6.61 2.24 -8.09
CA ILE A 60 -6.51 1.47 -9.35
C ILE A 60 -7.61 1.88 -10.33
N ARG A 61 -8.85 2.05 -9.88
CA ARG A 61 -9.97 2.53 -10.73
C ARG A 61 -9.77 3.96 -11.25
N ARG A 62 -8.84 4.71 -10.68
CA ARG A 62 -8.41 6.05 -11.14
C ARG A 62 -7.09 6.01 -11.91
N ASP A 63 -6.74 4.83 -12.44
CA ASP A 63 -5.55 4.59 -13.27
C ASP A 63 -4.22 4.90 -12.56
N LYS A 64 -4.19 4.74 -11.21
CA LYS A 64 -2.95 4.89 -10.44
C LYS A 64 -2.16 3.58 -10.43
N LEU A 65 -0.84 3.67 -10.61
CA LEU A 65 0.07 2.54 -10.46
C LEU A 65 0.43 2.37 -8.99
N ILE A 66 0.18 1.20 -8.42
CA ILE A 66 0.47 0.92 -7.01
C ILE A 66 1.51 -0.19 -6.89
N PHE A 67 2.58 0.12 -6.16
CA PHE A 67 3.62 -0.83 -5.77
C PHE A 67 3.53 -1.12 -4.28
N ALA A 68 3.56 -2.40 -3.92
CA ALA A 68 3.43 -2.84 -2.54
C ALA A 68 4.42 -3.96 -2.21
N ALA A 69 4.99 -3.91 -1.00
CA ALA A 69 5.89 -4.96 -0.54
C ALA A 69 5.20 -6.34 -0.55
N ALA A 70 5.85 -7.33 -1.17
CA ALA A 70 5.31 -8.68 -1.32
C ALA A 70 5.19 -9.41 0.02
N SER A 71 6.25 -9.37 0.84
CA SER A 71 6.31 -9.86 2.23
C SER A 71 7.75 -9.75 2.72
N ASN A 72 7.94 -9.54 4.03
CA ASN A 72 9.27 -9.65 4.67
C ASN A 72 9.55 -11.04 5.26
N ASN A 73 8.56 -11.95 5.26
CA ASN A 73 8.67 -13.23 5.96
C ASN A 73 9.39 -14.30 5.14
N GLY A 74 9.54 -14.12 3.82
CA GLY A 74 10.17 -15.07 2.93
C GLY A 74 9.47 -16.45 2.90
N GLY A 75 9.68 -17.19 1.82
CA GLY A 75 9.16 -18.56 1.70
C GLY A 75 7.83 -18.68 0.94
N PRO A 76 7.28 -19.89 0.85
CA PRO A 76 6.23 -20.26 -0.12
C PRO A 76 4.82 -19.77 0.23
N GLY A 77 4.66 -18.90 1.24
CA GLY A 77 3.36 -18.45 1.77
C GLY A 77 2.56 -17.52 0.87
N GLY A 78 3.09 -17.14 -0.30
CA GLY A 78 2.49 -16.17 -1.21
C GLY A 78 2.74 -14.72 -0.80
N TRP A 79 2.11 -13.80 -1.52
CA TRP A 79 2.19 -12.37 -1.23
C TRP A 79 1.22 -12.00 -0.10
N ALA A 80 1.67 -11.15 0.82
CA ALA A 80 0.83 -10.49 1.80
C ALA A 80 -0.07 -9.44 1.11
N ARG A 81 -1.07 -8.90 1.81
CA ARG A 81 -1.80 -7.72 1.30
C ARG A 81 -0.97 -6.46 1.54
N PRO A 82 -1.09 -5.42 0.68
CA PRO A 82 -1.97 -5.34 -0.48
C PRO A 82 -1.40 -6.00 -1.75
N ALA A 83 -0.16 -6.51 -1.71
CA ALA A 83 0.53 -7.10 -2.88
C ALA A 83 -0.22 -8.27 -3.55
N ARG A 84 -1.02 -9.05 -2.83
CA ARG A 84 -1.89 -10.10 -3.42
C ARG A 84 -3.20 -9.62 -4.05
N CYS A 85 -3.52 -8.33 -3.95
CA CYS A 85 -4.80 -7.81 -4.47
C CYS A 85 -4.73 -7.59 -5.99
N GLU A 86 -5.88 -7.74 -6.67
CA GLU A 86 -5.98 -7.55 -8.11
C GLU A 86 -5.58 -6.11 -8.51
N GLY A 87 -4.78 -5.98 -9.57
CA GLY A 87 -4.27 -4.69 -10.06
C GLY A 87 -3.06 -4.12 -9.31
N MET A 88 -2.51 -4.85 -8.33
CA MET A 88 -1.32 -4.44 -7.58
C MET A 88 -0.01 -4.93 -8.23
N ASN A 89 1.05 -4.13 -8.14
CA ASN A 89 2.41 -4.56 -8.54
C ASN A 89 3.24 -4.91 -7.29
N PRO A 90 3.56 -6.19 -7.05
CA PRO A 90 4.31 -6.62 -5.88
C PRO A 90 5.80 -6.32 -6.01
N GLU A 91 6.43 -5.87 -4.92
CA GLU A 91 7.87 -5.65 -4.80
C GLU A 91 8.51 -6.73 -3.93
N ALA A 92 9.50 -7.43 -4.47
CA ALA A 92 10.27 -8.44 -3.75
C ALA A 92 11.73 -7.99 -3.60
N GLY A 93 12.30 -8.15 -2.41
CA GLY A 93 13.72 -7.94 -2.18
C GLY A 93 14.53 -9.16 -2.65
N THR A 94 15.51 -8.94 -3.53
CA THR A 94 16.57 -9.93 -3.76
C THR A 94 17.61 -9.81 -2.65
N ARG A 95 17.93 -10.94 -1.98
CA ARG A 95 19.00 -11.02 -0.98
C ARG A 95 20.37 -10.88 -1.61
#